data_AF-F8Q202-F1
#
_entry.id   AF-F8Q202-F1
#
_cell.length_a   1.000
_cell.length_b   1.000
_cell.length_c   1.000
_cell.angle_alpha   90.00
_cell.angle_beta   90.00
_cell.angle_gamma   90.00
#
_symmetry.space_group_name_H-M   'P 1'
#
loop_
_entity.id
_entity.type
_entity.pdbx_description
1 polymer ?
#
loop_
_entity_poly.entity_id
_entity_poly.type
_entity_poly.pdbx_seq_one_letter_code
_entity_poly.pdbx_strand_id
1 'polypeptide(L)' 'MAIPGPQSPGNIESFVYPLFQDAAKCSQGIWMWDAINSSYFINCMYMSMILGDMLGSAKLNGMAGHTANYGDRFVLI' A
#
# COMPACT_ATOMS: atom_id res chain seq x y z
N MET A 1 -2.19 -1.40 13.24
CA MET A 1 -3.47 -2.08 13.56
C MET A 1 -4.57 -1.02 13.49
N ALA A 2 -5.38 -1.02 12.44
CA ALA A 2 -6.49 -0.09 12.32
C ALA A 2 -7.74 -0.74 12.92
N ILE A 3 -8.28 -0.17 13.98
CA ILE A 3 -9.57 -0.61 14.56
C ILE A 3 -10.66 -0.01 13.67
N PRO A 4 -11.51 -0.81 13.00
CA PRO A 4 -12.55 -0.28 12.14
C PRO A 4 -13.56 0.48 12.99
N GLY A 5 -13.77 1.76 12.66
CA GLY A 5 -14.87 2.53 13.19
C GLY A 5 -16.22 2.06 12.59
N PRO A 6 -17.35 2.48 13.15
CA PRO A 6 -18.68 2.13 12.65
C PRO A 6 -18.99 2.67 11.24
N GLN A 7 -18.13 3.55 10.69
CA GLN A 7 -18.28 4.15 9.36
C GLN A 7 -17.01 3.94 8.54
N SER A 8 -17.17 4.00 7.20
CA SER A 8 -16.02 4.03 6.29
C SER A 8 -15.09 5.18 6.67
N PRO A 9 -13.76 4.97 6.67
CA PRO A 9 -12.81 6.05 6.91
C PRO A 9 -13.03 7.16 5.87
N GLY A 10 -13.20 8.39 6.34
CA GLY A 10 -13.41 9.55 5.47
C GLY A 10 -12.15 9.91 4.69
N ASN A 11 -10.98 9.73 5.30
CA ASN A 11 -9.69 9.81 4.64
C ASN A 11 -8.94 8.49 4.88
N ILE A 12 -8.81 7.67 3.83
CA ILE A 12 -8.11 6.38 3.91
C ILE A 12 -6.59 6.57 3.96
N GLU A 13 -6.07 7.64 3.37
CA GLU A 13 -4.64 7.95 3.33
C GLU A 13 -4.05 8.16 4.72
N SER A 14 -4.83 8.65 5.69
CA SER A 14 -4.34 8.78 7.07
C SER A 14 -3.88 7.45 7.69
N PHE A 15 -4.41 6.32 7.21
CA PHE A 15 -4.04 4.98 7.65
C PHE A 15 -2.97 4.34 6.77
N VAL A 16 -3.04 4.57 5.45
CA VAL A 16 -2.19 3.87 4.47
C VAL A 16 -0.88 4.63 4.22
N TYR A 17 -0.87 5.95 4.32
CA TYR A 17 0.30 6.77 4.06
C TYR A 17 1.53 6.43 4.95
N PRO A 18 1.39 6.17 6.27
CA PRO A 18 2.52 5.74 7.08
C PRO A 18 3.15 4.42 6.59
N LEU A 19 2.32 3.48 6.09
CA LEU A 19 2.78 2.22 5.53
C LEU A 19 3.61 2.46 4.25
N PHE A 20 3.14 3.35 3.36
CA PHE A 20 3.90 3.70 2.16
C PHE A 20 5.21 4.42 2.49
N GLN A 21 5.19 5.30 3.50
CA GLN A 21 6.39 5.98 3.95
C GLN A 21 7.44 4.99 4.46
N ASP A 22 7.04 3.99 5.25
CA ASP A 22 7.97 2.98 5.74
C ASP A 22 8.42 2.02 4.64
N ALA A 23 7.53 1.64 3.71
CA ALA A 23 7.91 0.86 2.54
C ALA A 23 8.95 1.59 1.66
N ALA A 24 8.79 2.91 1.48
CA ALA A 24 9.76 3.73 0.76
C ALA A 24 11.12 3.77 1.47
N LYS A 25 11.16 3.85 2.81
CA LYS A 25 12.42 3.73 3.57
C LYS A 25 13.05 2.35 3.40
N CYS A 26 12.24 1.28 3.46
CA CYS A 26 12.73 -0.09 3.27
C CYS A 26 13.35 -0.32 1.88
N SER A 27 12.92 0.44 0.86
CA SER A 27 13.50 0.36 -0.48
C SER A 27 14.94 0.90 -0.56
N GLN A 28 15.36 1.73 0.41
CA GLN A 28 16.73 2.24 0.50
C GLN A 28 17.70 1.25 1.18
N GLY A 29 17.17 0.16 1.74
CA GLY A 29 17.93 -0.83 2.48
C GLY A 29 17.79 -0.65 3.99
N ILE A 30 17.38 -1.73 4.67
CA ILE A 30 17.29 -1.80 6.12
C ILE A 30 18.20 -2.89 6.66
N TRP A 31 18.84 -2.63 7.79
CA TRP A 31 19.58 -3.65 8.52
C TRP A 31 18.62 -4.67 9.10
N MET A 32 18.79 -5.93 8.73
CA MET A 32 18.00 -7.03 9.22
C MET A 32 18.92 -8.07 9.84
N TRP A 33 18.48 -8.62 10.97
CA TRP A 33 19.19 -9.70 11.64
C TRP A 33 18.83 -11.03 10.98
N ASP A 34 19.84 -11.75 10.51
CA ASP A 34 19.71 -13.13 10.07
C ASP A 34 20.04 -14.08 11.24
N ALA A 35 19.02 -14.79 11.72
CA ALA A 35 19.17 -15.76 12.79
C ALA A 35 19.94 -17.03 12.38
N ILE A 36 19.98 -17.38 11.09
CA ILE A 36 20.66 -18.59 10.60
C ILE A 36 22.17 -18.35 10.60
N ASN A 37 22.60 -17.20 10.06
CA ASN A 37 24.02 -16.85 9.97
C ASN A 37 24.54 -16.03 11.16
N SER A 38 23.66 -15.71 12.12
CA SER A 38 23.96 -14.86 13.29
C SER A 38 24.69 -13.57 12.89
N SER A 39 24.21 -12.90 11.84
CA SER A 39 24.84 -11.72 11.27
C SER A 39 23.81 -10.70 10.78
N TYR A 40 24.25 -9.46 10.57
CA TYR A 40 23.44 -8.41 9.97
C TYR A 40 23.65 -8.35 8.46
N PHE A 41 22.56 -8.21 7.71
CA PHE A 41 22.59 -7.95 6.28
C PHE A 41 21.66 -6.79 5.92
N ILE A 42 21.87 -6.20 4.74
CA ILE A 42 21.02 -5.13 4.21
C ILE A 42 19.94 -5.78 3.34
N ASN A 43 18.68 -5.58 3.71
CA ASN A 43 17.52 -6.00 2.92
C ASN A 43 16.89 -4.79 2.23
N CYS A 44 16.78 -4.85 0.90
CA CYS A 44 16.05 -3.85 0.11
C CYS A 44 14.67 -4.41 -0.25
N MET A 45 13.62 -3.87 0.34
CA MET A 45 12.26 -4.35 0.14
C MET A 45 11.49 -3.39 -0.77
N TYR A 46 10.90 -3.92 -1.84
CA TYR A 46 10.14 -3.14 -2.82
C TYR A 46 8.68 -3.57 -2.80
N MET A 47 7.78 -2.59 -2.78
CA MET A 47 6.34 -2.83 -2.89
C MET A 47 5.97 -2.90 -4.37
N SER A 48 5.49 -4.05 -4.83
CA SER A 48 5.18 -4.29 -6.25
C SER A 48 3.73 -3.92 -6.61
N MET A 49 2.78 -4.16 -5.71
CA MET A 49 1.35 -3.94 -5.96
C MET A 49 0.59 -3.68 -4.67
N ILE A 50 -0.47 -2.88 -4.78
CA ILE A 50 -1.46 -2.67 -3.73
C ILE A 50 -2.79 -3.18 -4.26
N LEU A 51 -3.37 -4.15 -3.56
CA LEU A 51 -4.60 -4.82 -3.98
C LEU A 51 -5.79 -4.29 -3.18
N GLY A 52 -6.85 -3.92 -3.89
CA GLY A 52 -8.14 -3.58 -3.34
C GLY A 52 -9.24 -4.21 -4.20
N ASP A 53 -10.40 -4.47 -3.59
CA ASP A 53 -11.62 -4.72 -4.35
C ASP A 53 -11.98 -3.48 -5.19
N MET A 54 -12.99 -3.60 -6.06
CA MET A 54 -13.33 -2.53 -7.01
C MET A 54 -13.60 -1.16 -6.34
N LEU A 55 -14.19 -1.15 -5.14
CA LEU A 55 -14.41 0.08 -4.37
C LEU A 55 -13.16 0.53 -3.61
N GLY A 56 -12.39 -0.40 -3.04
CA GLY A 56 -11.15 -0.12 -2.34
C GLY A 56 -10.08 0.45 -3.26
N SER A 57 -9.93 -0.11 -4.47
CA SER A 57 -8.97 0.39 -5.47
C SER A 57 -9.33 1.80 -5.97
N ALA A 58 -10.62 2.10 -6.14
CA ALA A 58 -11.10 3.44 -6.46
C ALA A 58 -10.76 4.45 -5.35
N LYS A 59 -10.95 4.05 -4.08
CA LYS A 59 -10.59 4.88 -2.91
C LYS A 59 -9.08 5.14 -2.79
N LEU A 60 -8.26 4.14 -3.08
CA LEU A 60 -6.79 4.25 -3.02
C LEU A 60 -6.21 5.07 -4.19
N ASN A 61 -6.78 4.93 -5.39
CA ASN A 61 -6.25 5.58 -6.59
C ASN A 61 -6.87 6.96 -6.88
N GLY A 62 -7.88 7.37 -6.09
CA GLY A 62 -8.63 8.61 -6.31
C GLY A 62 -9.51 8.60 -7.56
N MET A 63 -9.83 7.41 -8.09
CA MET A 63 -10.62 7.23 -9.32
C MET A 63 -12.10 7.03 -9.01
N ALA A 64 -12.97 7.28 -9.99
CA ALA A 64 -14.41 7.11 -9.84
C ALA A 64 -14.84 5.62 -9.67
N GLY A 65 -14.02 4.66 -10.10
CA GLY A 65 -14.29 3.24 -9.91
C GLY A 65 -15.44 2.73 -10.77
N HIS A 66 -16.38 1.97 -10.17
CA HIS A 66 -17.47 1.29 -10.88
C HIS A 66 -18.51 2.19 -11.58
N THR A 67 -18.49 3.49 -11.31
CA THR A 67 -19.35 4.48 -11.99
C THR A 67 -18.62 5.25 -13.09
N ALA A 68 -17.33 4.97 -13.30
CA ALA A 68 -16.52 5.63 -14.30
C ALA A 68 -16.79 5.08 -15.71
N ASN A 69 -16.73 5.95 -16.71
CA ASN A 69 -16.80 5.55 -18.12
C ASN A 69 -15.60 4.65 -18.51
N TYR A 70 -14.46 4.82 -17.83
CA TYR A 70 -13.30 3.94 -17.90
C TYR A 70 -13.06 3.36 -16.51
N GLY A 71 -13.34 2.06 -16.35
CA GLY A 71 -13.40 1.40 -15.05
C GLY A 71 -12.04 1.02 -14.45
N ASP A 72 -10.97 1.05 -15.23
CA ASP A 72 -9.64 0.62 -14.80
C ASP A 72 -8.56 1.71 -15.01
N ARG A 73 -7.51 1.65 -14.19
CA ARG A 73 -6.37 2.58 -14.24
C ARG A 73 -5.36 2.18 -15.32
N PHE A 74 -5.33 0.92 -15.72
CA PHE A 74 -4.33 0.39 -16.64
C PHE A 74 -4.83 0.27 -18.08
N VAL A 75 -6.13 0.48 -18.31
CA VAL A 75 -6.77 0.39 -19.63
C VAL A 75 -7.51 1.70 -19.92
N LEU A 76 -7.08 2.40 -20.99
CA LEU A 76 -7.60 3.71 -21.43
C LEU A 76 -8.65 3.61 -22.56
N ILE A 77 -9.13 2.41 -22.86
CA ILE A 77 -10.03 2.09 -23.98
C ILE A 77 -11.25 1.32 -23.48
#